data_AF-A0A1G4H761-F1
#
_entry.id   AF-A0A1G4H761-F1
#
_cell.length_a   1.000
_cell.length_b   1.000
_cell.length_c   1.000
_cell.angle_alpha   90.00
_cell.angle_beta   90.00
_cell.angle_gamma   90.00
#
_symmetry.space_group_name_H-M   'P 1'
#
loop_
_entity.id
_entity.type
_entity.pdbx_description
1 polymer ?
#
loop_
_entity_poly.entity_id
_entity_poly.type
_entity_poly.pdbx_seq_one_letter_code
_entity_poly.pdbx_strand_id
1 'polypeptide(L)'
;MEEEPSLESEFVKLTKEYDSLKYFYLYKFYTIFNDDSDGEEHIKKCQSFVQVNEDSGGNTVFELCGRLRKNFKNLKETERVVGKNNACEYLKFWFNDQIITYSYNYATINPIVENWATILEDSEIYNTCKGDDILMDYFNDDIISSDSNAFYVMKVIYEYLKGDEGINTTMQNLNLIRNEVKDSYLEDNFHEYEKIKINCSSNSTNSLLCNIYKDCVSRYSNQLSQLENKLSKHRVAQEMSIRWYTTLEEKNRLKNDALASSDGNSELSTSPLTAIIAFICTILGLGLTLISLYKFTPLGTLFRPKTQRKKRTFKNIEEEKGNSMFSNNKYNQRNSTNKKYNLRYHSA
;
A
#
# COMPACT_ATOMS: atom_id res chain seq x y z
N MET A 1 -12.65 -6.34 35.83
CA MET A 1 -13.35 -6.41 34.54
C MET A 1 -12.24 -6.36 33.51
N GLU A 2 -11.64 -7.52 33.26
CA GLU A 2 -10.68 -7.66 32.17
C GLU A 2 -11.50 -7.54 30.88
N GLU A 3 -11.09 -6.62 30.00
CA GLU A 3 -11.58 -6.57 28.62
C GLU A 3 -11.29 -7.92 27.99
N GLU A 4 -12.34 -8.63 27.53
CA GLU A 4 -12.13 -9.81 26.69
C GLU A 4 -11.26 -9.39 25.50
N PRO A 5 -10.21 -10.15 25.17
CA PRO A 5 -9.35 -9.81 24.05
C PRO A 5 -10.18 -9.83 22.77
N SER A 6 -10.40 -8.66 22.18
CA SER A 6 -11.03 -8.58 20.86
C SER A 6 -10.15 -9.34 19.86
N LEU A 7 -10.78 -10.12 18.98
CA LEU A 7 -10.07 -10.90 17.97
C LEU A 7 -9.54 -10.00 16.82
N GLU A 8 -8.76 -8.96 17.14
CA GLU A 8 -8.17 -8.03 16.17
C GLU A 8 -7.01 -8.72 15.43
N SER A 9 -7.18 -8.93 14.12
CA SER A 9 -6.19 -9.59 13.28
C SER A 9 -4.89 -8.78 13.19
N GLU A 10 -3.75 -9.47 13.09
CA GLU A 10 -2.43 -8.80 13.03
C GLU A 10 -2.29 -7.91 11.79
N PHE A 11 -2.91 -8.28 10.67
CA PHE A 11 -2.94 -7.41 9.49
C PHE A 11 -3.60 -6.05 9.76
N VAL A 12 -4.68 -6.00 10.56
CA VAL A 12 -5.30 -4.72 10.94
C VAL A 12 -4.33 -3.90 11.78
N LYS A 13 -3.55 -4.54 12.65
CA LYS A 13 -2.49 -3.85 13.42
C LYS A 13 -1.39 -3.31 12.52
N LEU A 14 -0.94 -4.07 11.51
CA LEU A 14 0.05 -3.61 10.52
C LEU A 14 -0.39 -2.34 9.79
N THR A 15 -1.70 -2.17 9.54
CA THR A 15 -2.20 -0.94 8.90
C THR A 15 -2.08 0.33 9.76
N LYS A 16 -1.74 0.20 11.05
CA LYS A 16 -1.43 1.34 11.94
C LYS A 16 -0.01 1.86 11.69
N GLU A 17 0.90 1.01 11.23
CA GLU A 17 2.28 1.35 10.87
C GLU A 17 2.39 1.72 9.39
N TYR A 18 1.67 1.00 8.52
CA TYR A 18 1.68 1.20 7.07
C TYR A 18 0.29 1.61 6.57
N ASP A 19 0.01 2.91 6.63
CA ASP A 19 -1.30 3.48 6.26
C ASP A 19 -1.74 3.14 4.83
N SER A 20 -0.78 2.96 3.91
CA SER A 20 -1.04 2.61 2.51
C SER A 20 -1.72 1.25 2.33
N LEU A 21 -1.62 0.35 3.32
CA LEU A 21 -2.30 -0.95 3.31
C LEU A 21 -3.82 -0.83 3.44
N LYS A 22 -4.34 0.29 4.00
CA LYS A 22 -5.79 0.54 4.15
C LYS A 22 -6.51 0.68 2.82
N TYR A 23 -5.78 0.92 1.72
CA TYR A 23 -6.34 1.02 0.38
C TYR A 23 -6.63 -0.34 -0.26
N PHE A 24 -6.14 -1.45 0.28
CA PHE A 24 -6.48 -2.77 -0.26
C PHE A 24 -7.93 -3.16 0.04
N TYR A 25 -8.57 -3.86 -0.91
CA TYR A 25 -9.87 -4.47 -0.66
C TYR A 25 -9.79 -5.45 0.52
N LEU A 26 -8.67 -6.17 0.67
CA LEU A 26 -8.38 -7.03 1.81
C LEU A 26 -8.67 -6.34 3.16
N TYR A 27 -8.20 -5.10 3.36
CA TYR A 27 -8.46 -4.34 4.59
C TYR A 27 -9.95 -4.11 4.82
N LYS A 28 -10.70 -3.71 3.78
CA LYS A 28 -12.15 -3.49 3.90
C LYS A 28 -12.91 -4.77 4.23
N PHE A 29 -12.55 -5.89 3.61
CA PHE A 29 -13.12 -7.18 3.97
C PHE A 29 -12.85 -7.54 5.43
N TYR A 30 -11.61 -7.33 5.90
CA TYR A 30 -11.23 -7.60 7.28
C TYR A 30 -12.00 -6.76 8.28
N THR A 31 -12.28 -5.49 7.98
CA THR A 31 -13.11 -4.66 8.88
C THR A 31 -14.52 -5.22 9.08
N ILE A 32 -15.07 -5.91 8.07
CA ILE A 32 -16.38 -6.56 8.18
C ILE A 32 -16.25 -7.92 8.87
N PHE A 33 -15.24 -8.72 8.52
CA PHE A 33 -15.04 -10.05 9.09
C PHE A 33 -14.67 -10.04 10.58
N ASN A 34 -14.04 -8.96 11.05
CA ASN A 34 -13.72 -8.74 12.46
C ASN A 34 -14.88 -8.13 13.26
N ASP A 35 -16.02 -7.79 12.64
CA ASP A 35 -17.19 -7.31 13.39
C ASP A 35 -17.72 -8.42 14.31
N ASP A 36 -18.09 -8.07 15.53
CA ASP A 36 -18.57 -8.99 16.58
C ASP A 36 -20.10 -9.02 16.66
N SER A 37 -20.78 -8.18 15.88
CA SER A 37 -22.23 -8.17 15.76
C SER A 37 -22.79 -9.54 15.39
N ASP A 38 -23.92 -9.89 16.01
CA ASP A 38 -24.73 -11.07 15.71
C ASP A 38 -24.00 -12.43 15.75
N GLY A 39 -22.92 -12.54 16.54
CA GLY A 39 -22.08 -13.75 16.61
C GLY A 39 -22.62 -14.90 17.48
N GLU A 40 -23.45 -14.62 18.48
CA GLU A 40 -23.79 -15.58 19.55
C GLU A 40 -24.52 -16.84 19.04
N GLU A 41 -25.46 -16.68 18.10
CA GLU A 41 -26.17 -17.81 17.49
C GLU A 41 -25.20 -18.73 16.73
N HIS A 42 -24.24 -18.13 16.02
CA HIS A 42 -23.24 -18.89 15.26
C HIS A 42 -22.26 -19.63 16.15
N ILE A 43 -21.86 -19.03 17.28
CA ILE A 43 -21.03 -19.69 18.31
C ILE A 43 -21.76 -20.90 18.88
N LYS A 44 -23.02 -20.74 19.33
CA LYS A 44 -23.85 -21.86 19.84
C LYS A 44 -24.00 -22.96 18.82
N LYS A 45 -24.16 -22.59 17.54
CA LYS A 45 -24.25 -23.56 16.46
C LYS A 45 -22.94 -24.32 16.27
N CYS A 46 -21.79 -23.66 16.31
CA CYS A 46 -20.48 -24.31 16.28
C CYS A 46 -20.28 -25.29 17.45
N GLN A 47 -20.70 -24.93 18.67
CA GLN A 47 -20.64 -25.82 19.83
C GLN A 47 -21.42 -27.13 19.65
N SER A 48 -22.41 -27.17 18.75
CA SER A 48 -23.20 -28.38 18.50
C SER A 48 -22.51 -29.43 17.63
N PHE A 49 -21.45 -29.08 16.90
CA PHE A 49 -20.79 -30.01 15.97
C PHE A 49 -19.26 -29.95 15.98
N VAL A 50 -18.65 -28.85 16.46
CA VAL A 50 -17.20 -28.76 16.66
C VAL A 50 -16.86 -29.39 18.01
N GLN A 51 -16.01 -30.41 17.99
CA GLN A 51 -15.51 -31.05 19.21
C GLN A 51 -14.13 -30.48 19.56
N VAL A 52 -14.03 -29.84 20.73
CA VAL A 52 -12.80 -29.19 21.22
C VAL A 52 -12.33 -29.96 22.45
N ASN A 53 -11.06 -30.35 22.49
CA ASN A 53 -10.45 -30.94 23.69
C ASN A 53 -10.11 -29.84 24.70
N GLU A 54 -10.10 -30.13 26.01
CA GLU A 54 -9.78 -29.13 27.05
C GLU A 54 -8.40 -28.46 26.83
N ASP A 55 -7.45 -29.16 26.21
CA ASP A 55 -6.11 -28.67 25.87
C ASP A 55 -6.03 -27.80 24.61
N SER A 56 -7.14 -27.60 23.88
CA SER A 56 -7.16 -27.02 22.53
C SER A 56 -7.72 -25.60 22.45
N GLY A 57 -7.39 -24.73 23.41
CA GLY A 57 -7.72 -23.30 23.33
C GLY A 57 -9.15 -22.90 23.74
N GLY A 58 -9.99 -23.85 24.20
CA GLY A 58 -11.25 -23.54 24.88
C GLY A 58 -12.25 -22.70 24.07
N ASN A 59 -12.88 -21.70 24.71
CA ASN A 59 -13.95 -20.86 24.14
C ASN A 59 -13.56 -20.13 22.84
N THR A 60 -12.28 -19.82 22.65
CA THR A 60 -11.82 -19.01 21.52
C THR A 60 -11.92 -19.75 20.18
N VAL A 61 -11.90 -21.09 20.19
CA VAL A 61 -12.16 -21.93 19.00
C VAL A 61 -13.62 -21.81 18.56
N PHE A 62 -14.55 -21.80 19.51
CA PHE A 62 -15.98 -21.62 19.20
C PHE A 62 -16.27 -20.22 18.71
N GLU A 63 -15.57 -19.20 19.23
CA GLU A 63 -15.63 -17.83 18.73
C GLU A 63 -15.11 -17.73 17.29
N LEU A 64 -13.94 -18.31 17.00
CA LEU A 64 -13.38 -18.34 15.64
C LEU A 64 -14.33 -19.06 14.67
N CYS A 65 -14.85 -20.22 15.05
CA CYS A 65 -15.84 -20.96 14.26
C CYS A 65 -17.12 -20.13 14.04
N GLY A 66 -17.63 -19.50 15.09
CA GLY A 66 -18.85 -18.69 15.04
C GLY A 66 -18.70 -17.51 14.09
N ARG A 67 -17.57 -16.79 14.17
CA ARG A 67 -17.24 -15.69 13.24
C ARG A 67 -17.09 -16.18 11.80
N LEU A 68 -16.36 -17.28 11.59
CA LEU A 68 -16.20 -17.88 10.29
C LEU A 68 -17.57 -18.24 9.66
N ARG A 69 -18.44 -18.89 10.43
CA ARG A 69 -19.80 -19.24 10.03
C ARG A 69 -20.64 -18.02 9.70
N LYS A 70 -20.59 -16.98 10.54
CA LYS A 70 -21.28 -15.70 10.29
C LYS A 70 -20.84 -15.10 8.96
N ASN A 71 -19.53 -15.01 8.77
CA ASN A 71 -18.93 -14.42 7.58
C ASN A 71 -19.31 -15.21 6.33
N PHE A 72 -19.37 -16.54 6.39
CA PHE A 72 -19.89 -17.37 5.31
C PHE A 72 -21.34 -17.04 4.94
N LYS A 73 -22.24 -16.94 5.93
CA LYS A 73 -23.64 -16.58 5.69
C LYS A 73 -23.80 -15.20 5.08
N ASN A 74 -22.92 -14.27 5.44
CA ASN A 74 -22.97 -12.89 4.99
C ASN A 74 -22.05 -12.60 3.79
N LEU A 75 -21.48 -13.61 3.12
CA LEU A 75 -20.52 -13.40 2.02
C LEU A 75 -21.08 -12.51 0.91
N LYS A 76 -22.25 -12.85 0.35
CA LYS A 76 -22.88 -12.10 -0.75
C LYS A 76 -23.15 -10.64 -0.36
N GLU A 77 -23.59 -10.42 0.87
CA GLU A 77 -23.83 -9.08 1.42
C GLU A 77 -22.52 -8.31 1.62
N THR A 78 -21.47 -9.00 2.09
CA THR A 78 -20.13 -8.42 2.25
C THR A 78 -19.57 -7.96 0.91
N GLU A 79 -19.69 -8.79 -0.14
CA GLU A 79 -19.27 -8.43 -1.50
C GLU A 79 -20.03 -7.22 -2.02
N ARG A 80 -21.34 -7.14 -1.76
CA ARG A 80 -22.19 -6.01 -2.12
C ARG A 80 -21.77 -4.72 -1.42
N VAL A 81 -21.50 -4.78 -0.11
CA VAL A 81 -21.07 -3.63 0.71
C VAL A 81 -19.69 -3.14 0.29
N VAL A 82 -18.74 -4.07 0.06
CA VAL A 82 -17.37 -3.73 -0.34
C VAL A 82 -17.29 -3.31 -1.82
N GLY A 83 -18.20 -3.81 -2.65
CA GLY A 83 -18.23 -3.59 -4.10
C GLY A 83 -17.23 -4.47 -4.86
N LYS A 84 -16.91 -5.66 -4.36
CA LYS A 84 -15.92 -6.58 -4.95
C LYS A 84 -16.29 -8.05 -4.70
N ASN A 85 -16.16 -8.91 -5.71
CA ASN A 85 -16.61 -10.31 -5.66
C ASN A 85 -15.46 -11.29 -5.36
N ASN A 86 -14.79 -11.09 -4.22
CA ASN A 86 -13.61 -11.87 -3.82
C ASN A 86 -13.72 -12.32 -2.35
N ALA A 87 -14.92 -12.31 -1.77
CA ALA A 87 -15.07 -12.47 -0.33
C ALA A 87 -14.63 -13.86 0.16
N CYS A 88 -14.84 -14.93 -0.63
CA CYS A 88 -14.34 -16.26 -0.28
C CYS A 88 -12.82 -16.27 -0.08
N GLU A 89 -12.07 -15.71 -1.02
CA GLU A 89 -10.60 -15.68 -0.97
C GLU A 89 -10.10 -14.85 0.21
N TYR A 90 -10.69 -13.68 0.44
CA TYR A 90 -10.34 -12.84 1.58
C TYR A 90 -10.75 -13.43 2.92
N LEU A 91 -11.85 -14.17 2.99
CA LEU A 91 -12.28 -14.86 4.20
C LEU A 91 -11.32 -16.00 4.54
N LYS A 92 -10.82 -16.74 3.54
CA LYS A 92 -9.78 -17.76 3.76
C LYS A 92 -8.46 -17.12 4.24
N PHE A 93 -8.05 -15.97 3.69
CA PHE A 93 -6.89 -15.22 4.21
C PHE A 93 -7.11 -14.75 5.65
N TRP A 94 -8.29 -14.22 5.94
CA TRP A 94 -8.68 -13.79 7.29
C TRP A 94 -8.62 -14.96 8.28
N PHE A 95 -9.16 -16.12 7.92
CA PHE A 95 -9.14 -17.29 8.78
C PHE A 95 -7.70 -17.73 9.12
N ASN A 96 -6.79 -17.71 8.13
CA ASN A 96 -5.37 -18.00 8.37
C ASN A 96 -4.68 -16.93 9.24
N ASP A 97 -5.01 -15.66 9.05
CA ASP A 97 -4.53 -14.58 9.92
C ASP A 97 -4.96 -14.80 11.38
N GLN A 98 -6.22 -15.20 11.62
CA GLN A 98 -6.69 -15.55 12.95
C GLN A 98 -5.91 -16.74 13.53
N ILE A 99 -5.68 -17.79 12.72
CA ILE A 99 -4.90 -18.95 13.16
C ILE A 99 -3.48 -18.55 13.60
N ILE A 100 -2.81 -17.72 12.81
CA ILE A 100 -1.45 -17.23 13.09
C ILE A 100 -1.45 -16.29 14.29
N THR A 101 -2.36 -15.32 14.33
CA THR A 101 -2.47 -14.31 15.40
C THR A 101 -2.67 -14.97 16.76
N TYR A 102 -3.51 -16.01 16.83
CA TYR A 102 -3.80 -16.73 18.07
C TYR A 102 -2.92 -17.96 18.29
N SER A 103 -1.96 -18.21 17.39
CA SER A 103 -1.03 -19.34 17.46
C SER A 103 -1.75 -20.69 17.63
N TYR A 104 -2.92 -20.86 17.00
CA TYR A 104 -3.70 -22.10 17.14
C TYR A 104 -2.99 -23.26 16.46
N ASN A 105 -2.67 -24.30 17.22
CA ASN A 105 -2.04 -25.50 16.66
C ASN A 105 -2.99 -26.32 15.76
N TYR A 106 -2.44 -27.28 15.01
CA TYR A 106 -3.25 -28.16 14.15
C TYR A 106 -4.39 -28.84 14.91
N ALA A 107 -4.12 -29.42 16.09
CA ALA A 107 -5.13 -30.11 16.88
C ALA A 107 -6.29 -29.20 17.29
N THR A 108 -6.03 -27.90 17.44
CA THR A 108 -7.01 -26.87 17.78
C THR A 108 -7.89 -26.48 16.60
N ILE A 109 -7.32 -26.40 15.39
CA ILE A 109 -8.03 -25.97 14.19
C ILE A 109 -8.67 -27.13 13.42
N ASN A 110 -8.13 -28.33 13.53
CA ASN A 110 -8.62 -29.52 12.83
C ASN A 110 -10.13 -29.74 12.99
N PRO A 111 -10.75 -29.57 14.18
CA PRO A 111 -12.20 -29.69 14.34
C PRO A 111 -13.01 -28.72 13.47
N ILE A 112 -12.51 -27.50 13.22
CA ILE A 112 -13.15 -26.52 12.34
C ILE A 112 -13.01 -26.98 10.88
N VAL A 113 -11.82 -27.44 10.49
CA VAL A 113 -11.52 -27.89 9.11
C VAL A 113 -12.33 -29.12 8.74
N GLU A 114 -12.42 -30.13 9.63
CA GLU A 114 -13.23 -31.33 9.41
C GLU A 114 -14.72 -31.02 9.26
N ASN A 115 -15.19 -29.94 9.90
CA ASN A 115 -16.58 -29.50 9.85
C ASN A 115 -16.82 -28.36 8.86
N TRP A 116 -15.89 -28.08 7.94
CA TRP A 116 -15.96 -26.94 7.02
C TRP A 116 -17.25 -26.89 6.19
N ALA A 117 -17.68 -28.04 5.66
CA ALA A 117 -18.93 -28.15 4.90
C ALA A 117 -20.17 -27.83 5.76
N THR A 118 -20.16 -28.25 7.02
CA THR A 118 -21.23 -27.97 8.00
C THR A 118 -21.27 -26.49 8.38
N ILE A 119 -20.10 -25.87 8.53
CA ILE A 119 -19.95 -24.44 8.84
C ILE A 119 -20.57 -23.60 7.72
N LEU A 120 -20.27 -23.94 6.47
CA LEU A 120 -20.81 -23.27 5.28
C LEU A 120 -22.33 -23.35 5.19
N GLU A 121 -22.92 -24.52 5.47
CA GLU A 121 -24.38 -24.79 5.45
C GLU A 121 -25.10 -24.47 4.11
N ASP A 122 -24.38 -23.97 3.11
CA ASP A 122 -24.87 -23.56 1.79
C ASP A 122 -24.00 -24.20 0.70
N SER A 123 -24.63 -25.02 -0.14
CA SER A 123 -23.95 -25.76 -1.22
C SER A 123 -23.55 -24.88 -2.40
N GLU A 124 -24.23 -23.76 -2.64
CA GLU A 124 -23.86 -22.77 -3.66
C GLU A 124 -22.59 -22.06 -3.21
N ILE A 125 -22.57 -21.55 -1.98
CA ILE A 125 -21.38 -20.91 -1.39
C ILE A 125 -20.22 -21.89 -1.29
N TYR A 126 -20.47 -23.13 -0.90
CA TYR A 126 -19.44 -24.17 -0.90
C TYR A 126 -18.79 -24.33 -2.27
N ASN A 127 -19.59 -24.42 -3.35
CA ASN A 127 -19.05 -24.52 -4.70
C ASN A 127 -18.28 -23.27 -5.13
N THR A 128 -18.74 -22.08 -4.76
CA THR A 128 -18.04 -20.81 -5.03
C THR A 128 -16.72 -20.70 -4.27
N CYS A 129 -16.70 -21.07 -2.99
CA CYS A 129 -15.53 -20.96 -2.14
C CYS A 129 -14.57 -22.18 -2.24
N LYS A 130 -14.91 -23.20 -3.03
CA LYS A 130 -14.05 -24.38 -3.29
C LYS A 130 -12.95 -24.11 -4.32
N GLY A 131 -13.03 -23.00 -5.07
CA GLY A 131 -12.00 -22.61 -6.04
C GLY A 131 -10.64 -22.32 -5.39
N ASP A 132 -9.57 -22.78 -6.05
CA ASP A 132 -8.15 -22.65 -5.75
C ASP A 132 -7.80 -22.59 -4.26
N ASP A 133 -7.54 -23.78 -3.71
CA ASP A 133 -7.22 -24.02 -2.31
C ASP A 133 -5.79 -23.60 -1.96
N ILE A 134 -5.51 -22.30 -2.09
CA ILE A 134 -4.29 -21.67 -1.58
C ILE A 134 -4.12 -21.92 -0.06
N LEU A 135 -5.20 -22.33 0.63
CA LEU A 135 -5.39 -22.18 2.08
C LEU A 135 -5.87 -23.46 2.80
N MET A 136 -6.00 -24.63 2.14
CA MET A 136 -6.51 -25.89 2.74
C MET A 136 -5.44 -26.95 3.05
N ASP A 137 -4.21 -26.85 2.50
CA ASP A 137 -3.15 -27.85 2.75
C ASP A 137 -2.42 -27.57 4.08
N TYR A 138 -3.18 -27.48 5.18
CA TYR A 138 -2.69 -27.29 6.55
C TYR A 138 -2.02 -28.55 7.14
N PHE A 139 -1.53 -29.46 6.28
CA PHE A 139 -1.03 -30.76 6.70
C PHE A 139 0.41 -30.68 7.19
N ASN A 140 0.55 -30.84 8.51
CA ASN A 140 1.75 -31.07 9.29
C ASN A 140 2.85 -29.97 9.23
N ASP A 141 3.06 -29.40 10.42
CA ASP A 141 4.28 -28.75 10.94
C ASP A 141 4.61 -27.27 10.62
N ASP A 142 4.19 -26.65 9.51
CA ASP A 142 4.93 -25.43 9.08
C ASP A 142 4.38 -24.04 9.50
N ILE A 143 3.13 -23.88 9.94
CA ILE A 143 2.51 -22.53 10.01
C ILE A 143 2.60 -21.86 11.38
N ILE A 144 2.63 -22.62 12.48
CA ILE A 144 2.45 -22.04 13.83
C ILE A 144 3.75 -21.62 14.52
N SER A 145 4.93 -22.04 14.02
CA SER A 145 6.17 -21.89 14.81
C SER A 145 7.33 -21.13 14.17
N SER A 146 7.26 -20.63 12.92
CA SER A 146 8.47 -20.01 12.34
C SER A 146 8.35 -18.68 11.60
N ASP A 147 7.19 -18.26 11.05
CA ASP A 147 7.20 -16.98 10.30
C ASP A 147 5.84 -16.30 10.06
N SER A 148 5.24 -15.76 11.12
CA SER A 148 4.06 -14.91 11.01
C SER A 148 4.31 -13.71 10.06
N ASN A 149 5.52 -13.14 10.10
CA ASN A 149 5.89 -12.03 9.24
C ASN A 149 5.87 -12.43 7.76
N ALA A 150 6.47 -13.56 7.38
CA ALA A 150 6.47 -14.04 6.01
C ALA A 150 5.07 -14.23 5.43
N PHE A 151 4.10 -14.69 6.23
CA PHE A 151 2.70 -14.77 5.79
C PHE A 151 2.14 -13.40 5.43
N TYR A 152 2.35 -12.37 6.25
CA TYR A 152 1.88 -11.01 5.96
C TYR A 152 2.59 -10.40 4.76
N VAL A 153 3.91 -10.61 4.63
CA VAL A 153 4.68 -10.19 3.45
C VAL A 153 4.09 -10.79 2.18
N MET A 154 3.84 -12.11 2.19
CA MET A 154 3.32 -12.77 1.01
C MET A 154 1.87 -12.36 0.70
N LYS A 155 1.04 -12.15 1.73
CA LYS A 155 -0.32 -11.63 1.61
C LYS A 155 -0.35 -10.21 0.99
N VAL A 156 0.53 -9.31 1.43
CA VAL A 156 0.61 -7.95 0.88
C VAL A 156 1.12 -7.98 -0.57
N ILE A 157 2.10 -8.82 -0.89
CA ILE A 157 2.57 -9.00 -2.27
C ILE A 157 1.43 -9.52 -3.15
N TYR A 158 0.67 -10.52 -2.68
CA TYR A 158 -0.49 -11.04 -3.40
C TYR A 158 -1.48 -9.93 -3.79
N GLU A 159 -1.87 -9.10 -2.82
CA GLU A 159 -2.76 -7.96 -3.04
C GLU A 159 -2.16 -6.91 -3.98
N TYR A 160 -0.88 -6.61 -3.82
CA TYR A 160 -0.17 -5.67 -4.68
C TYR A 160 -0.15 -6.13 -6.15
N LEU A 161 0.00 -7.43 -6.39
CA LEU A 161 0.10 -8.00 -7.74
C LEU A 161 -1.21 -7.99 -8.51
N LYS A 162 -2.35 -8.14 -7.80
CA LYS A 162 -3.71 -7.99 -8.36
C LYS A 162 -3.99 -6.63 -8.98
N GLY A 163 -3.20 -5.60 -8.66
CA GLY A 163 -3.38 -4.28 -9.25
C GLY A 163 -4.72 -3.64 -8.88
N ASP A 164 -5.50 -3.24 -9.88
CA ASP A 164 -6.83 -2.64 -9.69
C ASP A 164 -7.83 -3.60 -9.04
N GLU A 165 -7.62 -4.92 -9.18
CA GLU A 165 -8.46 -5.90 -8.50
C GLU A 165 -8.19 -5.99 -6.99
N GLY A 166 -6.96 -5.71 -6.55
CA GLY A 166 -6.57 -5.74 -5.14
C GLY A 166 -6.79 -4.41 -4.42
N ILE A 167 -6.83 -3.29 -5.15
CA ILE A 167 -6.84 -1.95 -4.55
C ILE A 167 -8.22 -1.30 -4.70
N ASN A 168 -8.80 -0.90 -3.57
CA ASN A 168 -10.04 -0.14 -3.52
C ASN A 168 -9.75 1.35 -3.70
N THR A 169 -9.75 1.81 -4.95
CA THR A 169 -9.64 3.24 -5.27
C THR A 169 -10.94 3.75 -5.87
N THR A 170 -11.59 4.68 -5.18
CA THR A 170 -12.68 5.48 -5.76
C THR A 170 -12.17 6.82 -6.34
N MET A 171 -10.96 7.29 -5.99
CA MET A 171 -10.41 8.57 -6.48
C MET A 171 -8.87 8.69 -6.56
N GLN A 172 -8.09 7.77 -6.01
CA GLN A 172 -6.61 7.86 -6.02
C GLN A 172 -6.00 7.11 -7.21
N ASN A 173 -4.89 7.63 -7.74
CA ASN A 173 -4.17 6.98 -8.83
C ASN A 173 -3.56 5.67 -8.30
N LEU A 174 -4.00 4.53 -8.82
CA LEU A 174 -3.51 3.19 -8.50
C LEU A 174 -1.98 3.11 -8.38
N ASN A 175 -1.27 3.81 -9.27
CA ASN A 175 0.20 3.81 -9.27
C ASN A 175 0.79 4.52 -8.04
N LEU A 176 0.12 5.55 -7.51
CA LEU A 176 0.56 6.24 -6.29
C LEU A 176 0.47 5.29 -5.10
N ILE A 177 -0.68 4.63 -4.89
CA ILE A 177 -0.86 3.67 -3.79
C ILE A 177 0.14 2.53 -3.89
N ARG A 178 0.33 1.96 -5.09
CA ARG A 178 1.32 0.90 -5.30
C ARG A 178 2.73 1.39 -4.99
N ASN A 179 3.09 2.59 -5.43
CA ASN A 179 4.40 3.14 -5.09
C ASN A 179 4.54 3.35 -3.58
N GLU A 180 3.52 3.86 -2.88
CA GLU A 180 3.54 4.03 -1.43
C GLU A 180 3.70 2.69 -0.69
N VAL A 181 2.95 1.65 -1.06
CA VAL A 181 3.09 0.30 -0.48
C VAL A 181 4.48 -0.28 -0.77
N LYS A 182 4.99 -0.04 -1.98
CA LYS A 182 6.31 -0.51 -2.40
C LYS A 182 7.43 0.19 -1.63
N ASP A 183 7.41 1.51 -1.60
CA ASP A 183 8.41 2.41 -0.97
C ASP A 183 8.35 2.41 0.57
N SER A 184 7.44 1.62 1.16
CA SER A 184 7.34 1.41 2.61
C SER A 184 7.39 -0.08 2.93
N TYR A 185 6.23 -0.72 3.09
CA TYR A 185 6.09 -2.08 3.58
C TYR A 185 6.92 -3.11 2.80
N LEU A 186 6.90 -3.08 1.46
CA LEU A 186 7.59 -4.09 0.65
C LEU A 186 9.12 -3.89 0.60
N GLU A 187 9.60 -2.66 0.65
CA GLU A 187 11.04 -2.38 0.75
C GLU A 187 11.58 -2.79 2.13
N ASP A 188 10.87 -2.44 3.21
CA ASP A 188 11.25 -2.81 4.58
C ASP A 188 11.28 -4.32 4.78
N ASN A 189 10.39 -5.05 4.10
CA ASN A 189 10.27 -6.51 4.21
C ASN A 189 10.84 -7.28 3.02
N PHE A 190 11.65 -6.65 2.16
CA PHE A 190 12.18 -7.30 0.97
C PHE A 190 13.07 -8.50 1.29
N HIS A 191 13.85 -8.43 2.37
CA HIS A 191 14.70 -9.55 2.80
C HIS A 191 13.88 -10.78 3.16
N GLU A 192 12.72 -10.59 3.79
CA GLU A 192 11.81 -11.68 4.12
C GLU A 192 11.24 -12.31 2.85
N TYR A 193 10.83 -11.49 1.89
CA TYR A 193 10.44 -11.96 0.56
C TYR A 193 11.53 -12.79 -0.14
N GLU A 194 12.81 -12.37 -0.08
CA GLU A 194 13.91 -13.13 -0.68
C GLU A 194 14.06 -14.52 -0.06
N LYS A 195 13.91 -14.66 1.26
CA LYS A 195 13.94 -15.97 1.94
C LYS A 195 12.80 -16.86 1.48
N ILE A 196 11.57 -16.32 1.42
CA ILE A 196 10.38 -17.03 0.94
C ILE A 196 10.63 -17.56 -0.47
N LYS A 197 11.09 -16.68 -1.38
CA LYS A 197 11.40 -17.03 -2.75
C LYS A 197 12.41 -18.16 -2.84
N ILE A 198 13.54 -18.08 -2.13
CA ILE A 198 14.58 -19.11 -2.15
C ILE A 198 14.01 -20.45 -1.68
N ASN A 199 13.33 -20.46 -0.53
CA ASN A 199 12.79 -21.68 0.09
C ASN A 199 11.70 -22.34 -0.77
N CYS A 200 10.84 -21.54 -1.40
CA CYS A 200 9.70 -22.03 -2.18
C CYS A 200 10.02 -22.27 -3.66
N SER A 201 11.14 -21.76 -4.18
CA SER A 201 11.58 -22.02 -5.55
C SER A 201 12.31 -23.35 -5.75
N SER A 202 12.94 -23.91 -4.71
CA SER A 202 13.80 -25.09 -4.85
C SER A 202 13.15 -26.43 -4.47
N ASN A 203 12.00 -26.45 -3.78
CA ASN A 203 11.45 -27.67 -3.18
C ASN A 203 9.98 -27.97 -3.55
N SER A 204 9.63 -29.25 -3.44
CA SER A 204 8.26 -29.79 -3.41
C SER A 204 7.50 -29.47 -2.11
N THR A 205 7.92 -28.43 -1.36
CA THR A 205 7.28 -28.06 -0.10
C THR A 205 5.88 -27.53 -0.38
N ASN A 206 4.88 -28.14 0.25
CA ASN A 206 3.46 -27.79 0.13
C ASN A 206 2.99 -26.93 1.31
N SER A 207 3.88 -26.10 1.87
CA SER A 207 3.51 -25.19 2.95
C SER A 207 2.58 -24.09 2.42
N LEU A 208 1.72 -23.56 3.29
CA LEU A 208 0.81 -22.46 2.96
C LEU A 208 1.53 -21.29 2.27
N LEU A 209 2.66 -20.88 2.85
CA LEU A 209 3.49 -19.79 2.35
C LEU A 209 3.99 -20.07 0.92
N CYS A 210 4.46 -21.29 0.66
CA CYS A 210 4.91 -21.68 -0.67
C CYS A 210 3.76 -21.82 -1.66
N ASN A 211 2.56 -22.19 -1.21
CA ASN A 211 1.38 -22.23 -2.08
C ASN A 211 0.96 -20.82 -2.51
N ILE A 212 0.94 -19.83 -1.61
CA ILE A 212 0.68 -18.43 -1.97
C ILE A 212 1.76 -17.92 -2.94
N TYR A 213 3.03 -18.21 -2.69
CA TYR A 213 4.12 -17.84 -3.60
C TYR A 213 3.97 -18.47 -4.99
N LYS A 214 3.71 -19.79 -5.07
CA LYS A 214 3.50 -20.50 -6.33
C LYS A 214 2.30 -19.95 -7.10
N ASP A 215 1.22 -19.58 -6.40
CA ASP A 215 0.06 -18.94 -7.01
C ASP A 215 0.41 -17.55 -7.57
N CYS A 216 1.21 -16.74 -6.84
CA CYS A 216 1.75 -15.48 -7.36
C CYS A 216 2.57 -15.68 -8.64
N VAL A 217 3.45 -16.69 -8.66
CA VAL A 217 4.27 -17.02 -9.83
C VAL A 217 3.38 -17.44 -11.01
N SER A 218 2.34 -18.22 -10.74
CA SER A 218 1.42 -18.72 -11.77
C SER A 218 0.54 -17.60 -12.36
N ARG A 219 -0.12 -16.80 -11.51
CA ARG A 219 -1.09 -15.79 -11.93
C ARG A 219 -0.45 -14.47 -12.35
N TYR A 220 0.67 -14.10 -11.74
CA TYR A 220 1.22 -12.75 -11.80
C TYR A 220 2.72 -12.70 -12.14
N SER A 221 3.23 -13.72 -12.85
CA SER A 221 4.67 -13.86 -13.19
C SER A 221 5.33 -12.54 -13.66
N ASN A 222 4.68 -11.83 -14.59
CA ASN A 222 5.21 -10.57 -15.15
C ASN A 222 5.24 -9.45 -14.10
N GLN A 223 4.14 -9.26 -13.36
CA GLN A 223 4.01 -8.24 -12.33
C GLN A 223 4.97 -8.50 -11.17
N LEU A 224 5.15 -9.78 -10.80
CA LEU A 224 6.10 -10.21 -9.78
C LEU A 224 7.53 -9.89 -10.22
N SER A 225 7.92 -10.28 -11.43
CA SER A 225 9.25 -9.94 -11.97
C SER A 225 9.50 -8.43 -12.02
N GLN A 226 8.48 -7.62 -12.35
CA GLN A 226 8.61 -6.16 -12.31
C GLN A 226 8.79 -5.62 -10.90
N LEU A 227 8.06 -6.15 -9.91
CA LEU A 227 8.21 -5.79 -8.51
C LEU A 227 9.63 -6.13 -8.02
N GLU A 228 10.08 -7.36 -8.26
CA GLU A 228 11.42 -7.83 -7.89
C GLU A 228 12.51 -6.93 -8.49
N ASN A 229 12.42 -6.64 -9.78
CA ASN A 229 13.39 -5.76 -10.46
C ASN A 229 13.43 -4.35 -9.85
N LYS A 230 12.29 -3.83 -9.37
CA LYS A 230 12.23 -2.52 -8.70
C LYS A 230 12.86 -2.59 -7.32
N LEU A 231 12.49 -3.57 -6.50
CA LEU A 231 13.01 -3.75 -5.14
C LEU A 231 14.53 -4.00 -5.15
N SER A 232 15.04 -4.85 -6.05
CA SER A 232 16.47 -5.10 -6.17
C SER A 232 17.25 -3.86 -6.59
N LYS A 233 16.72 -3.04 -7.51
CA LYS A 233 17.37 -1.77 -7.90
C LYS A 233 17.41 -0.77 -6.76
N HIS A 234 16.32 -0.66 -6.00
CA HIS A 234 16.26 0.22 -4.85
C HIS A 234 17.30 -0.18 -3.80
N ARG A 235 17.40 -1.47 -3.49
CA ARG A 235 18.39 -2.01 -2.56
C ARG A 235 19.84 -1.72 -2.98
N VAL A 236 20.18 -1.96 -4.26
CA VAL A 236 21.53 -1.65 -4.77
C VAL A 236 21.85 -0.15 -4.66
N ALA A 237 20.87 0.72 -4.92
CA ALA A 237 21.03 2.16 -4.75
C ALA A 237 21.23 2.55 -3.27
N GLN A 238 20.46 1.94 -2.36
CA GLN A 238 20.57 2.15 -0.92
C GLN A 238 21.93 1.69 -0.39
N GLU A 239 22.36 0.47 -0.72
CA GLU A 239 23.68 -0.07 -0.35
C GLU A 239 24.82 0.81 -0.89
N MET A 240 24.70 1.29 -2.13
CA MET A 240 25.69 2.21 -2.72
C MET A 240 25.73 3.56 -1.99
N SER A 241 24.57 4.10 -1.62
CA SER A 241 24.49 5.36 -0.86
C SER A 241 25.12 5.21 0.53
N ILE A 242 24.80 4.14 1.26
CA ILE A 242 25.38 3.83 2.58
C ILE A 242 26.90 3.72 2.45
N ARG A 243 27.37 2.94 1.47
CA ARG A 243 28.80 2.76 1.22
C ARG A 243 29.50 4.08 0.88
N TRP A 244 28.85 4.97 0.13
CA TRP A 244 29.41 6.27 -0.19
C TRP A 244 29.53 7.16 1.05
N TYR A 245 28.49 7.20 1.90
CA TYR A 245 28.51 7.94 3.16
C TYR A 245 29.58 7.43 4.13
N THR A 246 29.69 6.10 4.32
CA THR A 246 30.71 5.53 5.22
C THR A 246 32.13 5.82 4.74
N THR A 247 32.37 5.70 3.42
CA THR A 247 33.67 6.05 2.83
C THR A 247 34.01 7.53 3.01
N LEU A 248 33.01 8.42 2.88
CA LEU A 248 33.20 9.86 3.10
C LEU A 248 33.51 10.17 4.56
N GLU A 249 32.84 9.50 5.49
CA GLU A 249 33.06 9.66 6.94
C GLU A 249 34.47 9.18 7.34
N GLU A 250 34.90 8.00 6.88
CA GLU A 250 36.26 7.50 7.11
C GLU A 250 37.32 8.46 6.58
N LYS A 251 37.13 8.99 5.36
CA LYS A 251 38.05 9.97 4.77
C LYS A 251 38.13 11.25 5.61
N ASN A 252 37.02 11.72 6.15
CA ASN A 252 36.98 12.88 7.02
C ASN A 252 37.68 12.61 8.36
N ARG A 253 37.53 11.41 8.94
CA ARG A 253 38.23 11.00 10.17
C ARG A 253 39.74 10.96 9.96
N LEU A 254 40.21 10.29 8.91
CA LEU A 254 41.64 10.23 8.56
C LEU A 254 42.25 11.63 8.35
N LYS A 255 41.51 12.54 7.72
CA LYS A 255 41.95 13.93 7.54
C LYS A 255 42.08 14.67 8.86
N ASN A 256 41.13 14.48 9.78
CA ASN A 256 41.15 15.12 11.10
C ASN A 256 42.28 14.57 11.97
N ASP A 257 42.51 13.25 11.94
CA ASP A 257 43.61 12.60 12.67
C ASP A 257 44.98 13.07 12.15
N ALA A 258 45.13 13.22 10.82
CA ALA A 258 46.33 13.78 10.20
C ALA A 258 46.55 15.26 10.57
N LEU A 259 45.47 16.04 10.73
CA LEU A 259 45.56 17.44 11.19
C LEU A 259 45.96 17.52 12.67
N ALA A 260 45.38 16.67 13.53
CA ALA A 260 45.67 16.63 14.97
C ALA A 260 47.09 16.16 15.27
N SER A 261 47.66 15.28 14.43
CA SER A 261 49.05 14.84 14.53
C SER A 261 50.07 15.81 13.92
N SER A 262 49.61 16.83 13.19
CA SER A 262 50.45 17.90 12.65
C SER A 262 50.58 19.12 13.57
N ASP A 263 49.85 19.17 14.69
CA ASP A 263 49.85 20.33 15.60
C ASP A 263 50.98 20.26 16.65
N GLY A 264 52.19 20.04 16.14
CA GLY A 264 53.45 20.29 16.84
C GLY A 264 54.16 21.44 16.14
N ASN A 265 53.87 22.66 16.58
CA ASN A 265 54.40 23.95 16.11
C ASN A 265 53.84 24.49 14.78
N SER A 266 52.96 25.49 14.86
CA SER A 266 53.25 26.80 14.25
C SER A 266 52.18 27.84 14.56
N GLU A 267 52.67 29.07 14.65
CA GLU A 267 51.97 30.32 14.93
C GLU A 267 50.70 30.53 14.09
N LEU A 268 49.79 31.28 14.70
CA LEU A 268 48.56 31.86 14.14
C LEU A 268 48.78 32.48 12.75
N SER A 269 48.69 31.65 11.71
CA SER A 269 48.68 32.08 10.32
C SER A 269 47.31 31.77 9.75
N THR A 270 46.46 32.79 9.68
CA THR A 270 45.11 32.69 9.11
C THR A 270 45.17 32.19 7.68
N SER A 271 44.80 30.92 7.47
CA SER A 271 44.80 30.28 6.16
C SER A 271 43.81 30.98 5.20
N PRO A 272 44.15 31.12 3.90
CA PRO A 272 43.25 31.68 2.88
C PRO A 272 41.88 31.00 2.86
N LEU A 273 41.83 29.73 3.25
CA LEU A 273 40.63 28.91 3.26
C LEU A 273 39.67 29.30 4.40
N THR A 274 40.21 29.68 5.58
CA THR A 274 39.42 30.20 6.69
C THR A 274 38.86 31.59 6.38
N ALA A 275 39.61 32.42 5.65
CA ALA A 275 39.13 33.71 5.16
C ALA A 275 38.00 33.53 4.11
N ILE A 276 38.12 32.55 3.22
CA ILE A 276 37.07 32.23 2.22
C ILE A 276 35.81 31.69 2.91
N ILE A 277 35.95 30.79 3.89
CA ILE A 277 34.82 30.26 4.66
C ILE A 277 34.13 31.38 5.44
N ALA A 278 34.89 32.23 6.13
CA ALA A 278 34.35 33.38 6.84
C ALA A 278 33.57 34.31 5.88
N PHE A 279 34.12 34.58 4.70
CA PHE A 279 33.45 35.41 3.69
C PHE A 279 32.12 34.81 3.21
N ILE A 280 32.10 33.50 2.90
CA ILE A 280 30.89 32.78 2.47
C ILE A 280 29.84 32.76 3.59
N CYS A 281 30.24 32.46 4.83
CA CYS A 281 29.35 32.47 5.99
C CYS A 281 28.78 33.87 6.27
N THR A 282 29.59 34.92 6.08
CA THR A 282 29.14 36.31 6.27
C THR A 282 28.10 36.70 5.22
N ILE A 283 28.30 36.31 3.95
CA ILE A 283 27.35 36.57 2.86
C ILE A 283 26.04 35.81 3.07
N LEU A 284 26.11 34.53 3.46
CA LEU A 284 24.92 33.72 3.75
C LEU A 284 24.15 34.26 4.96
N GLY A 285 24.86 34.67 6.01
CA GLY A 285 24.27 35.31 7.19
C GLY A 285 23.57 36.64 6.84
N LEU A 286 24.20 37.49 6.02
CA LEU A 286 23.57 38.71 5.52
C LEU A 286 22.36 38.43 4.62
N GLY A 287 22.43 37.41 3.76
CA GLY A 287 21.31 37.03 2.89
C GLY A 287 20.09 36.55 3.67
N LEU A 288 20.31 35.67 4.66
CA LEU A 288 19.23 35.12 5.49
C LEU A 288 18.59 36.19 6.39
N THR A 289 19.39 37.12 6.92
CA THR A 289 18.88 38.26 7.69
C THR A 289 18.07 39.21 6.82
N LEU A 290 18.52 39.52 5.59
CA LEU A 290 17.76 40.32 4.62
C LEU A 290 16.45 39.65 4.19
N ILE A 291 16.45 38.33 3.97
CA ILE A 291 15.22 37.56 3.63
C ILE A 291 14.25 37.56 4.82
N SER A 292 14.76 37.40 6.03
CA SER A 292 13.95 37.46 7.25
C SER A 292 13.36 38.86 7.43
N LEU A 293 14.16 39.91 7.30
CA LEU A 293 13.67 41.30 7.35
C LEU A 293 12.70 41.60 6.20
N TYR A 294 12.88 41.04 4.99
CA TYR A 294 11.91 41.18 3.91
C TYR A 294 10.55 40.53 4.26
N LYS A 295 10.56 39.37 4.91
CA LYS A 295 9.34 38.67 5.35
C LYS A 295 8.64 39.35 6.53
N PHE A 296 9.39 40.06 7.38
CA PHE A 296 8.88 40.67 8.62
C PHE A 296 8.78 42.21 8.60
N THR A 297 9.30 42.90 7.59
CA THR A 297 9.10 44.35 7.41
C THR A 297 7.88 44.56 6.53
N PRO A 298 6.76 45.09 7.04
CA PRO A 298 5.56 45.32 6.25
C PRO A 298 5.72 46.61 5.43
N LEU A 299 6.66 46.64 4.49
CA LEU A 299 6.75 47.72 3.48
C LEU A 299 5.77 47.51 2.31
N GLY A 300 5.05 46.38 2.31
CA GLY A 300 4.01 46.06 1.32
C GLY A 300 2.72 46.87 1.43
N THR A 301 2.60 47.82 2.37
CA THR A 301 1.43 48.72 2.48
C THR A 301 1.63 50.10 1.86
N LEU A 302 2.84 50.46 1.38
CA LEU A 302 3.06 51.80 0.81
C LEU A 302 2.90 51.91 -0.72
N PHE A 303 2.91 50.80 -1.47
CA PHE A 303 2.75 50.84 -2.92
C PHE A 303 1.57 49.98 -3.38
N ARG A 304 0.37 50.53 -3.22
CA ARG A 304 -0.86 50.01 -3.83
C ARG A 304 -1.27 50.91 -5.01
N PRO A 305 -0.93 50.60 -6.27
CA PRO A 305 -1.70 51.09 -7.40
C PRO A 305 -2.94 50.20 -7.56
N LYS A 306 -4.11 50.82 -7.52
CA LYS A 306 -5.40 50.21 -7.88
C LYS A 306 -5.36 49.77 -9.35
N THR A 307 -5.59 48.49 -9.63
CA THR A 307 -5.96 48.05 -10.99
C THR A 307 -7.10 47.05 -10.93
N GLN A 308 -8.29 47.55 -11.26
CA GLN A 308 -9.50 46.78 -11.52
C GLN A 308 -9.42 46.09 -12.90
N ARG A 309 -10.02 44.89 -12.96
CA ARG A 309 -10.69 44.25 -14.11
C ARG A 309 -9.85 43.95 -15.38
N LYS A 310 -9.65 42.65 -15.65
CA LYS A 310 -10.04 42.01 -16.93
C LYS A 310 -10.09 40.47 -16.81
N LYS A 311 -11.26 39.90 -17.11
CA LYS A 311 -11.55 38.47 -17.37
C LYS A 311 -11.27 38.15 -18.85
N ARG A 312 -11.10 36.85 -19.16
CA ARG A 312 -10.75 36.19 -20.45
C ARG A 312 -9.24 36.29 -20.74
N THR A 313 -8.48 35.20 -20.87
CA THR A 313 -8.68 34.06 -21.78
C THR A 313 -7.82 32.87 -21.31
N PHE A 314 -8.43 31.74 -20.94
CA PHE A 314 -7.77 30.44 -20.78
C PHE A 314 -8.63 29.41 -21.52
N LYS A 315 -8.27 29.16 -22.78
CA LYS A 315 -8.64 27.99 -23.59
C LYS A 315 -7.90 28.15 -24.91
N ASN A 316 -7.05 27.16 -25.20
CA ASN A 316 -6.53 26.75 -26.50
C ASN A 316 -5.11 26.22 -26.29
N ILE A 317 -5.01 24.93 -26.00
CA ILE A 317 -4.00 23.96 -26.46
C ILE A 317 -4.52 22.63 -25.88
N GLU A 318 -4.58 21.60 -26.72
CA GLU A 318 -5.20 20.27 -26.51
C GLU A 318 -6.70 20.18 -26.84
N GLU A 319 -7.00 19.92 -28.12
CA GLU A 319 -8.00 18.93 -28.55
C GLU A 319 -8.03 18.90 -30.09
N GLU A 320 -7.16 18.11 -30.71
CA GLU A 320 -7.30 17.71 -32.11
C GLU A 320 -6.94 16.22 -32.25
N LYS A 321 -7.89 15.34 -31.89
CA LYS A 321 -8.01 14.00 -32.50
C LYS A 321 -9.32 13.33 -32.10
N GLY A 322 -10.17 13.05 -33.08
CA GLY A 322 -11.13 11.94 -33.00
C GLY A 322 -12.58 12.26 -33.36
N ASN A 323 -12.93 11.93 -34.59
CA ASN A 323 -14.24 11.42 -35.07
C ASN A 323 -15.40 12.39 -35.40
N SER A 324 -15.50 12.65 -36.71
CA SER A 324 -16.64 12.40 -37.61
C SER A 324 -18.05 12.24 -37.02
N MET A 325 -19.04 12.99 -37.53
CA MET A 325 -20.12 12.47 -38.41
C MET A 325 -21.15 13.56 -38.83
N PHE A 326 -21.59 13.49 -40.10
CA PHE A 326 -22.78 14.10 -40.74
C PHE A 326 -22.84 15.64 -40.89
N SER A 327 -23.38 16.27 -41.94
CA SER A 327 -23.92 15.89 -43.26
C SER A 327 -24.42 17.20 -43.92
N ASN A 328 -24.20 17.36 -45.23
CA ASN A 328 -24.90 18.26 -46.17
C ASN A 328 -24.77 19.79 -45.92
N ASN A 329 -24.71 20.68 -46.90
CA ASN A 329 -25.40 20.70 -48.18
C ASN A 329 -24.70 21.69 -49.15
N LYS A 330 -24.80 21.43 -50.45
CA LYS A 330 -24.38 22.30 -51.56
C LYS A 330 -25.18 23.62 -51.57
N TYR A 331 -24.58 24.75 -51.97
CA TYR A 331 -25.07 25.63 -53.06
C TYR A 331 -24.17 26.88 -53.30
N ASN A 332 -23.62 26.93 -54.51
CA ASN A 332 -23.33 28.03 -55.44
C ASN A 332 -22.94 29.45 -54.96
N GLN A 333 -21.68 29.81 -55.26
CA GLN A 333 -21.27 30.83 -56.24
C GLN A 333 -22.15 32.11 -56.42
N ARG A 334 -21.61 33.27 -56.02
CA ARG A 334 -21.57 34.50 -56.85
C ARG A 334 -20.67 35.58 -56.25
N ASN A 335 -19.74 36.06 -57.07
CA ASN A 335 -18.97 37.28 -56.86
C ASN A 335 -19.89 38.52 -56.76
N SER A 336 -19.56 39.50 -55.92
CA SER A 336 -19.36 40.88 -56.37
C SER A 336 -18.86 41.82 -55.24
N THR A 337 -17.77 42.52 -55.56
CA THR A 337 -17.46 43.93 -55.27
C THR A 337 -17.48 44.48 -53.83
N ASN A 338 -16.26 44.79 -53.38
CA ASN A 338 -15.82 46.04 -52.75
C ASN A 338 -16.88 47.14 -52.55
N LYS A 339 -17.11 47.53 -51.28
CA LYS A 339 -17.10 48.94 -50.81
C LYS A 339 -17.13 49.00 -49.28
N LYS A 340 -16.15 49.70 -48.70
CA LYS A 340 -16.23 50.36 -47.38
C LYS A 340 -17.34 51.42 -47.45
N TYR A 341 -18.16 51.59 -46.40
CA TYR A 341 -18.47 52.86 -45.70
C TYR A 341 -19.47 52.66 -44.54
N ASN A 342 -19.03 53.07 -43.35
CA ASN A 342 -19.68 53.84 -42.26
C ASN A 342 -21.18 53.68 -41.87
N LEU A 343 -21.37 53.33 -40.58
CA LEU A 343 -22.24 53.94 -39.53
C LEU A 343 -23.59 54.57 -39.94
N ARG A 344 -24.71 54.12 -39.34
CA ARG A 344 -25.36 54.74 -38.16
C ARG A 344 -26.60 53.96 -37.67
N TYR A 345 -26.84 54.06 -36.37
CA TYR A 345 -27.98 53.57 -35.59
C TYR A 345 -29.35 54.08 -36.05
N HIS A 346 -30.40 53.27 -35.85
CA HIS A 346 -31.65 53.67 -35.20
C HIS A 346 -32.30 52.48 -34.49
N SER A 347 -32.80 52.74 -33.28
CA SER A 347 -33.54 51.83 -32.41
C SER A 347 -35.05 51.95 -32.66
N ALA A 348 -35.78 50.85 -32.49
CA ALA A 348 -37.09 50.78 -31.84
C ALA A 348 -37.30 49.35 -31.35
#